data_AF-A0A656Z3M6-F1
#
_entry.id   AF-A0A656Z3M6-F1
#
_cell.length_a   1.000
_cell.length_b   1.000
_cell.length_c   1.000
_cell.angle_alpha   90.00
_cell.angle_beta   90.00
_cell.angle_gamma   90.00
#
_symmetry.space_group_name_H-M   'P 1'
#
loop_
_entity.id
_entity.type
_entity.pdbx_description
1 polymer ?
#
loop_
_entity_poly.entity_id
_entity_poly.type
_entity_poly.pdbx_seq_one_letter_code
_entity_poly.pdbx_strand_id
1 'polypeptide(L)'
;MKALRCYRGLGLLGLFIPTAIFTILILTIVNYCMMKAGLSADLRTLFTLLALFPAMDASYSLFNALVPWFVQPTRLIGFEYKEGLPAEARTLVAVPTLITSRDSIDEQIRNLEVHYLTNPRGEIYFSLVSDWTDAKQEITPADMEIYEYAREEIAKLNEHYTGNDQPRFFLLHRRRLYNEKQGCWMGWERKRGKLHELNLLLRGDQDTSYFPADARLPKDIKYVMTLDADTRLTPESVTHLVGKLSHPLNRPVFDDKTGRVVRGYGILQHALRHR
;
A
#
# COMPACT_ATOMS: atom_id res chain seq x y z
N MET A 1 -13.51 8.18 25.26
CA MET A 1 -13.66 6.84 24.61
C MET A 1 -15.02 6.61 23.93
N LYS A 2 -16.18 6.94 24.53
CA LYS A 2 -17.50 6.76 23.88
C LYS A 2 -17.69 7.62 22.61
N ALA A 3 -17.23 8.87 22.61
CA ALA A 3 -17.30 9.77 21.45
C ALA A 3 -16.48 9.27 20.24
N LEU A 4 -15.25 8.77 20.45
CA LEU A 4 -14.41 8.21 19.38
C LEU A 4 -15.00 6.92 18.78
N ARG A 5 -15.66 6.08 19.61
CA ARG A 5 -16.38 4.90 19.14
C ARG A 5 -17.62 5.28 18.32
N CYS A 6 -18.35 6.31 18.73
CA CYS A 6 -19.48 6.86 17.98
C CYS A 6 -19.02 7.42 16.61
N TYR A 7 -17.93 8.20 16.61
CA TYR A 7 -17.31 8.73 15.39
C TYR A 7 -16.83 7.63 14.43
N ARG A 8 -16.19 6.57 14.94
CA ARG A 8 -15.80 5.40 14.12
C ARG A 8 -17.02 4.64 13.54
N GLY A 9 -18.16 4.66 14.23
CA GLY A 9 -19.41 4.05 13.75
C GLY A 9 -20.18 4.87 12.73
N LEU A 10 -19.93 6.19 12.64
CA LEU A 10 -20.58 7.09 11.68
C LEU A 10 -20.05 6.97 10.25
N GLY A 11 -18.89 6.32 10.06
CA GLY A 11 -18.29 6.13 8.74
C GLY A 11 -18.12 7.45 8.00
N LEU A 12 -18.62 7.52 6.76
CA LEU A 12 -18.60 8.73 5.93
C LEU A 12 -19.34 9.92 6.57
N LEU A 13 -20.38 9.69 7.37
CA LEU A 13 -21.15 10.77 8.01
C LEU A 13 -20.32 11.53 9.05
N GLY A 14 -19.31 10.89 9.66
CA GLY A 14 -18.38 11.54 10.58
C GLY A 14 -17.53 12.62 9.90
N LEU A 15 -17.30 12.49 8.58
CA LEU A 15 -16.60 13.48 7.76
C LEU A 15 -17.57 14.53 7.20
N PHE A 16 -18.72 14.10 6.68
CA PHE A 16 -19.67 15.00 6.00
C PHE A 16 -20.35 16.00 6.93
N ILE A 17 -20.73 15.60 8.15
CA ILE A 17 -21.47 16.48 9.05
C ILE A 17 -20.62 17.69 9.50
N PRO A 18 -19.38 17.52 10.01
CA PRO A 18 -18.57 18.65 10.45
C PRO A 18 -18.15 19.56 9.30
N THR A 19 -17.83 18.99 8.14
CA THR A 19 -17.44 19.76 6.95
C THR A 19 -18.60 20.59 6.40
N ALA A 20 -19.81 20.05 6.39
CA ALA A 20 -21.02 20.81 6.03
C ALA A 20 -21.29 21.95 7.04
N ILE A 21 -21.14 21.70 8.34
CA ILE A 21 -21.29 22.73 9.38
C ILE A 21 -20.28 23.87 9.17
N PHE A 22 -19.00 23.54 8.96
CA PHE A 22 -17.98 24.55 8.68
C PHE A 22 -18.25 25.31 7.38
N THR A 23 -18.74 24.63 6.34
CA THR A 23 -19.05 25.28 5.06
C THR A 23 -20.17 26.30 5.24
N ILE A 24 -21.26 25.90 5.91
CA ILE A 24 -22.38 26.80 6.22
C ILE A 24 -21.91 27.97 7.08
N LEU A 25 -21.05 27.71 8.08
CA LEU A 25 -20.50 28.76 8.94
C LEU A 25 -19.68 29.79 8.14
N ILE A 26 -18.77 29.33 7.29
CA ILE A 26 -17.97 30.20 6.42
C ILE A 26 -18.86 31.02 5.49
N LEU A 27 -19.82 30.39 4.80
CA LEU A 27 -20.73 31.10 3.91
C LEU A 27 -21.60 32.12 4.66
N THR A 28 -22.04 31.79 5.89
CA THR A 28 -22.81 32.71 6.73
C THR A 28 -21.96 33.92 7.14
N ILE A 29 -20.70 33.71 7.53
CA ILE A 29 -19.76 34.78 7.87
C ILE A 29 -19.50 35.68 6.65
N VAL A 30 -19.21 35.10 5.49
CA VAL A 30 -18.98 35.83 4.24
C VAL A 30 -20.21 36.66 3.88
N ASN A 31 -21.40 36.07 3.88
CA ASN A 31 -22.64 36.77 3.56
C ASN A 31 -22.96 37.89 4.59
N TYR A 32 -22.67 37.67 5.87
CA TYR A 32 -22.81 38.70 6.91
C TYR A 32 -21.85 39.89 6.68
N CYS A 33 -20.59 39.62 6.35
CA CYS A 33 -19.61 40.67 6.01
C CYS A 33 -20.07 41.48 4.79
N MET A 34 -20.60 40.81 3.76
CA MET A 34 -21.13 41.48 2.58
C MET A 34 -22.39 42.33 2.88
N MET A 35 -23.24 41.87 3.80
CA MET A 35 -24.39 42.63 4.28
C MET A 35 -23.93 43.91 4.99
N LYS A 36 -22.90 43.82 5.86
CA LYS A 36 -22.32 44.98 6.53
C LYS A 36 -21.62 45.95 5.58
N ALA A 37 -21.07 45.45 4.48
CA ALA A 37 -20.47 46.26 3.41
C ALA A 37 -21.51 46.95 2.50
N GLY A 38 -22.81 46.72 2.71
CA GLY A 38 -23.88 47.41 1.98
C GLY A 38 -24.18 46.84 0.59
N LEU A 39 -23.77 45.61 0.29
CA LEU A 39 -24.05 44.99 -1.01
C LEU A 39 -25.55 44.65 -1.18
N SER A 40 -26.06 44.81 -2.41
CA SER A 40 -27.43 44.45 -2.77
C SER A 40 -27.69 42.95 -2.56
N ALA A 41 -28.97 42.56 -2.41
CA ALA A 41 -29.34 41.15 -2.20
C ALA A 41 -28.90 40.24 -3.36
N ASP A 42 -28.98 40.73 -4.60
CA ASP A 42 -28.62 39.96 -5.80
C ASP A 42 -27.11 39.69 -5.85
N LEU A 43 -26.29 40.71 -5.58
CA LEU A 43 -24.83 40.56 -5.52
C LEU A 43 -24.41 39.62 -4.38
N ARG A 44 -25.05 39.72 -3.21
CA ARG A 44 -24.81 38.80 -2.10
C ARG A 44 -25.08 37.35 -2.47
N THR A 45 -26.18 37.10 -3.17
CA THR A 45 -26.56 35.76 -3.62
C THR A 45 -25.56 35.22 -4.63
N LEU A 46 -25.17 36.02 -5.62
CA LEU A 46 -24.19 35.66 -6.64
C LEU A 46 -22.82 35.30 -6.02
N PHE A 47 -22.28 36.14 -5.15
CA PHE A 47 -20.99 35.87 -4.51
C PHE A 47 -21.05 34.72 -3.51
N THR A 48 -22.17 34.51 -2.82
CA THR A 48 -22.35 33.33 -1.95
C THR A 48 -22.32 32.03 -2.75
N LEU A 49 -22.96 32.01 -3.94
CA LEU A 49 -22.90 30.88 -4.86
C LEU A 49 -21.48 30.63 -5.37
N LEU A 50 -20.76 31.69 -5.74
CA LEU A 50 -19.35 31.60 -6.16
C LEU A 50 -18.42 31.13 -5.04
N ALA A 51 -18.71 31.50 -3.79
CA ALA A 51 -17.94 31.13 -2.62
C ALA A 51 -18.19 29.69 -2.13
N LEU A 52 -19.17 28.97 -2.69
CA LEU A 52 -19.53 27.62 -2.24
C LEU A 52 -18.36 26.63 -2.33
N PHE A 53 -17.72 26.53 -3.51
CA PHE A 53 -16.60 25.59 -3.70
C PHE A 53 -15.37 25.97 -2.87
N PRO A 54 -14.91 27.25 -2.83
CA PRO A 54 -13.84 27.66 -1.93
C PRO A 54 -14.14 27.41 -0.45
N ALA A 55 -15.38 27.66 -0.01
CA ALA A 55 -15.79 27.43 1.38
C ALA A 55 -15.79 25.95 1.75
N MET A 56 -16.20 25.06 0.82
CA MET A 56 -16.12 23.61 1.01
C MET A 56 -14.68 23.14 1.16
N ASP A 57 -13.77 23.61 0.31
CA ASP A 57 -12.35 23.23 0.36
C ASP A 57 -11.66 23.74 1.65
N ALA A 58 -11.93 24.98 2.02
CA ALA A 58 -11.46 25.57 3.29
C ALA A 58 -11.98 24.79 4.51
N SER A 59 -13.26 24.37 4.47
CA SER A 59 -13.87 23.57 5.53
C SER A 59 -13.25 22.18 5.65
N TYR A 60 -12.98 21.53 4.52
CA TYR A 60 -12.31 20.23 4.48
C TYR A 60 -10.88 20.33 5.04
N SER A 61 -10.14 21.37 4.63
CA SER A 61 -8.79 21.65 5.14
C SER A 61 -8.78 21.94 6.65
N LEU A 62 -9.71 22.77 7.13
CA LEU A 62 -9.85 23.07 8.56
C LEU A 62 -10.21 21.82 9.36
N PHE A 63 -11.13 21.00 8.86
CA PHE A 63 -11.48 19.74 9.50
C PHE A 63 -10.27 18.82 9.62
N ASN A 64 -9.53 18.62 8.52
CA ASN A 64 -8.33 17.79 8.52
C ASN A 64 -7.21 18.33 9.42
N ALA A 65 -7.14 19.64 9.61
CA ALA A 65 -6.20 20.26 10.56
C ALA A 65 -6.61 20.03 12.03
N LEU A 66 -7.91 20.02 12.32
CA LEU A 66 -8.44 19.87 13.69
C LEU A 66 -8.51 18.40 14.14
N VAL A 67 -8.83 17.46 13.25
CA VAL A 67 -9.00 16.03 13.59
C VAL A 67 -7.80 15.44 14.36
N PRO A 68 -6.53 15.69 13.98
CA PRO A 68 -5.37 15.18 14.69
C PRO A 68 -5.26 15.65 16.15
N TRP A 69 -5.86 16.80 16.50
CA TRP A 69 -5.86 17.30 17.88
C TRP A 69 -6.79 16.48 18.79
N PHE A 70 -7.85 15.89 18.23
CA PHE A 70 -8.83 15.10 18.98
C PHE A 70 -8.64 13.59 18.86
N VAL A 71 -8.05 13.13 17.75
CA VAL A 71 -7.81 11.71 17.47
C VAL A 71 -6.35 11.37 17.75
N GLN A 72 -6.06 10.88 18.95
CA GLN A 72 -4.72 10.42 19.29
C GLN A 72 -4.33 9.19 18.45
N PRO A 73 -3.11 9.14 17.88
CA PRO A 73 -2.58 7.96 17.23
C PRO A 73 -2.57 6.79 18.22
N THR A 74 -3.27 5.71 17.90
CA THR A 74 -3.24 4.50 18.72
C THR A 74 -1.91 3.79 18.48
N ARG A 75 -1.08 3.66 19.51
CA ARG A 75 0.10 2.81 19.45
C ARG A 75 -0.36 1.36 19.59
N LEU A 76 -0.08 0.56 18.57
CA LEU A 76 -0.27 -0.88 18.67
C LEU A 76 0.91 -1.49 19.42
N ILE A 77 0.59 -2.30 20.43
CA ILE A 77 1.58 -3.18 21.06
C ILE A 77 2.00 -4.26 20.05
N GLY A 78 3.24 -4.72 20.16
CA GLY A 78 3.79 -5.71 19.24
C GLY A 78 4.97 -6.43 19.86
N PHE A 79 5.28 -7.61 19.35
CA PHE A 79 6.55 -8.26 19.64
C PHE A 79 7.70 -7.45 19.05
N GLU A 80 8.82 -7.43 19.74
CA GLU A 80 10.03 -6.73 19.30
C GLU A 80 10.88 -7.58 18.35
N TYR A 81 10.80 -8.92 18.45
CA TYR A 81 11.56 -9.87 17.61
C TYR A 81 13.05 -9.48 17.46
N LYS A 82 13.74 -9.32 18.59
CA LYS A 82 15.14 -8.84 18.66
C LYS A 82 16.13 -9.65 17.83
N GLU A 83 15.93 -10.97 17.73
CA GLU A 83 16.81 -11.88 16.99
C GLU A 83 16.41 -12.04 15.52
N GLY A 84 15.35 -11.33 15.09
CA GLY A 84 14.76 -11.49 13.77
C GLY A 84 13.38 -12.14 13.78
N LEU A 85 12.72 -12.15 12.62
CA LEU A 85 11.43 -12.81 12.49
C LEU A 85 11.57 -14.33 12.55
N PRO A 86 10.73 -15.03 13.35
CA PRO A 86 10.69 -16.49 13.39
C PRO A 86 9.87 -17.06 12.22
N ALA A 87 9.93 -18.38 12.03
CA ALA A 87 9.29 -19.09 10.92
C ALA A 87 7.77 -18.91 10.88
N GLU A 88 7.11 -18.84 12.03
CA GLU A 88 5.66 -18.58 12.13
C GLU A 88 5.24 -17.17 11.69
N ALA A 89 6.21 -16.25 11.58
CA ALA A 89 6.01 -14.86 11.16
C ALA A 89 6.73 -14.56 9.82
N ARG A 90 6.99 -15.60 9.01
CA ARG A 90 7.55 -15.47 7.66
C ARG A 90 6.90 -14.35 6.88
N THR A 91 7.73 -13.45 6.38
CA THR A 91 7.27 -12.22 5.74
C THR A 91 7.92 -12.04 4.39
N LEU A 92 7.10 -11.75 3.37
CA LEU A 92 7.57 -11.33 2.06
C LEU A 92 7.42 -9.82 1.91
N VAL A 93 8.53 -9.13 1.69
CA VAL A 93 8.57 -7.75 1.24
C VAL A 93 8.44 -7.75 -0.29
N ALA A 94 7.27 -7.36 -0.78
CA ALA A 94 6.93 -7.34 -2.19
C ALA A 94 7.04 -5.91 -2.73
N VAL A 95 7.88 -5.70 -3.74
CA VAL A 95 8.08 -4.42 -4.41
C VAL A 95 7.45 -4.49 -5.81
N PRO A 96 6.23 -3.95 -6.01
CA PRO A 96 5.61 -3.90 -7.32
C PRO A 96 6.41 -2.99 -8.26
N THR A 97 6.86 -3.53 -9.37
CA THR A 97 7.62 -2.78 -10.37
C THR A 97 7.18 -3.09 -11.79
N LEU A 98 7.57 -2.24 -12.74
CA LEU A 98 7.52 -2.51 -14.17
C LEU A 98 8.96 -2.67 -14.65
N ILE A 99 9.24 -3.77 -15.35
CA ILE A 99 10.56 -3.97 -15.96
C ILE A 99 10.51 -3.42 -17.39
N THR A 100 11.30 -2.37 -17.65
CA THR A 100 11.25 -1.63 -18.92
C THR A 100 12.61 -1.59 -19.62
N SER A 101 13.70 -1.64 -18.86
CA SER A 101 15.07 -1.63 -19.35
C SER A 101 16.02 -2.31 -18.36
N ARG A 102 17.23 -2.62 -18.81
CA ARG A 102 18.30 -3.13 -17.93
C ARG A 102 18.65 -2.13 -16.83
N ASP A 103 18.76 -0.84 -17.15
CA ASP A 103 19.02 0.21 -16.15
C ASP A 103 17.95 0.26 -15.06
N SER A 104 16.67 0.10 -15.44
CA SER A 104 15.56 0.04 -14.47
C SER A 104 15.70 -1.16 -13.55
N ILE A 105 16.13 -2.31 -14.08
CA ILE A 105 16.36 -3.52 -13.30
C ILE A 105 17.50 -3.29 -12.31
N ASP A 106 18.63 -2.77 -12.76
CA ASP A 106 19.79 -2.51 -11.90
C ASP A 106 19.42 -1.58 -10.73
N GLU A 107 18.59 -0.58 -10.99
CA GLU A 107 18.05 0.29 -9.93
C GLU A 107 17.17 -0.46 -8.93
N GLN A 108 16.25 -1.30 -9.42
CA GLN A 108 15.40 -2.12 -8.55
C GLN A 108 16.20 -3.13 -7.72
N ILE A 109 17.24 -3.73 -8.29
CA ILE A 109 18.13 -4.66 -7.61
C ILE A 109 18.89 -3.94 -6.48
N ARG A 110 19.46 -2.76 -6.76
CA ARG A 110 20.10 -1.91 -5.74
C ARG A 110 19.11 -1.52 -4.63
N ASN A 111 17.88 -1.14 -4.97
CA ASN A 111 16.88 -0.78 -3.97
C ASN A 111 16.50 -1.99 -3.09
N LEU A 112 16.37 -3.17 -3.69
CA LEU A 112 16.09 -4.41 -2.98
C LEU A 112 17.22 -4.78 -2.01
N GLU A 113 18.46 -4.61 -2.44
CA GLU A 113 19.66 -4.78 -1.62
C GLU A 113 19.67 -3.82 -0.42
N VAL A 114 19.39 -2.53 -0.66
CA VAL A 114 19.28 -1.53 0.43
C VAL A 114 18.20 -1.92 1.43
N HIS A 115 17.04 -2.42 0.97
CA HIS A 115 15.98 -2.89 1.85
C HIS A 115 16.41 -4.10 2.70
N TYR A 116 17.16 -5.03 2.11
CA TYR A 116 17.74 -6.16 2.82
C TYR A 116 18.75 -5.71 3.89
N LEU A 117 19.68 -4.82 3.54
CA LEU A 117 20.70 -4.33 4.48
C LEU A 117 20.11 -3.49 5.62
N THR A 118 18.97 -2.84 5.39
CA THR A 118 18.33 -1.96 6.37
C THR A 118 17.44 -2.72 7.37
N ASN A 119 17.01 -3.94 7.05
CA ASN A 119 16.13 -4.70 7.94
C ASN A 119 16.87 -5.86 8.60
N PRO A 120 16.65 -6.10 9.90
CA PRO A 120 17.33 -7.16 10.64
C PRO A 120 17.00 -8.54 10.06
N ARG A 121 17.86 -9.52 10.35
CA ARG A 121 17.80 -10.90 9.81
C ARG A 121 16.57 -11.68 10.29
N GLY A 122 16.45 -12.92 9.85
CA GLY A 122 15.35 -13.84 10.19
C GLY A 122 14.59 -14.27 8.94
N GLU A 123 13.31 -14.59 9.12
CA GLU A 123 12.44 -15.12 8.07
C GLU A 123 11.78 -14.00 7.24
N ILE A 124 12.60 -13.05 6.80
CA ILE A 124 12.24 -11.97 5.87
C ILE A 124 12.80 -12.29 4.49
N TYR A 125 11.95 -12.16 3.48
CA TYR A 125 12.28 -12.40 2.08
C TYR A 125 11.87 -11.18 1.26
N PHE A 126 12.56 -10.94 0.16
CA PHE A 126 12.39 -9.76 -0.68
C PHE A 126 12.05 -10.21 -2.09
N SER A 127 11.08 -9.56 -2.71
CA SER A 127 10.71 -9.88 -4.08
C SER A 127 10.37 -8.66 -4.92
N LEU A 128 10.86 -8.68 -6.16
CA LEU A 128 10.34 -7.84 -7.22
C LEU A 128 9.08 -8.51 -7.80
N VAL A 129 7.96 -7.81 -7.70
CA VAL A 129 6.68 -8.26 -8.26
C VAL A 129 6.43 -7.48 -9.55
N SER A 130 6.92 -8.04 -10.66
CA SER A 130 7.07 -7.31 -11.92
C SER A 130 5.99 -7.65 -12.94
N ASP A 131 5.61 -6.65 -13.72
CA ASP A 131 4.92 -6.84 -15.01
C ASP A 131 5.77 -6.17 -16.11
N TRP A 132 5.50 -6.51 -17.36
CA TRP A 132 5.92 -5.69 -18.49
C TRP A 132 4.95 -4.53 -18.76
N THR A 133 5.38 -3.57 -19.56
CA THR A 133 4.52 -2.49 -20.09
C THR A 133 3.47 -3.02 -21.06
N ASP A 134 2.39 -2.25 -21.24
CA ASP A 134 1.30 -2.58 -22.16
C ASP A 134 1.83 -2.73 -23.61
N ALA A 135 1.40 -3.78 -24.33
CA ALA A 135 1.94 -4.12 -25.65
C ALA A 135 0.87 -4.66 -26.62
N LYS A 136 1.25 -4.79 -27.91
CA LYS A 136 0.39 -5.39 -28.96
C LYS A 136 0.46 -6.92 -29.01
N GLN A 137 1.42 -7.52 -28.31
CA GLN A 137 1.63 -8.97 -28.22
C GLN A 137 1.75 -9.37 -26.75
N GLU A 138 1.44 -10.63 -26.43
CA GLU A 138 1.55 -11.15 -25.06
C GLU A 138 3.00 -11.07 -24.55
N ILE A 139 3.93 -11.58 -25.36
CA ILE A 139 5.37 -11.64 -25.09
C ILE A 139 6.11 -11.24 -26.36
N THR A 140 7.15 -10.41 -26.24
CA THR A 140 8.08 -10.10 -27.32
C THR A 140 9.50 -10.62 -27.01
N PRO A 141 10.39 -10.75 -28.00
CA PRO A 141 11.78 -11.14 -27.74
C PRO A 141 12.51 -10.18 -26.78
N ALA A 142 12.25 -8.87 -26.90
CA ALA A 142 12.83 -7.87 -26.00
C ALA A 142 12.33 -8.02 -24.56
N ASP A 143 11.06 -8.40 -24.38
CA ASP A 143 10.49 -8.68 -23.06
C ASP A 143 11.23 -9.83 -22.36
N MET A 144 11.48 -10.92 -23.09
CA MET A 144 12.22 -12.07 -22.58
C MET A 144 13.68 -11.75 -22.27
N GLU A 145 14.34 -10.93 -23.10
CA GLU A 145 15.71 -10.47 -22.83
C GLU A 145 15.80 -9.71 -21.51
N ILE A 146 14.88 -8.78 -21.27
CA ILE A 146 14.80 -7.99 -20.04
C ILE A 146 14.44 -8.88 -18.84
N TYR A 147 13.53 -9.84 -19.02
CA TYR A 147 13.15 -10.79 -17.98
C TYR A 147 14.31 -11.70 -17.56
N GLU A 148 15.03 -12.30 -18.52
CA GLU A 148 16.18 -13.15 -18.20
C GLU A 148 17.31 -12.34 -17.55
N TYR A 149 17.56 -11.10 -18.00
CA TYR A 149 18.49 -10.20 -17.32
C TYR A 149 18.11 -9.98 -15.85
N ALA A 150 16.83 -9.71 -15.55
CA ALA A 150 16.36 -9.59 -14.17
C ALA A 150 16.56 -10.87 -13.34
N ARG A 151 16.37 -12.05 -13.95
CA ARG A 151 16.62 -13.33 -13.27
C ARG A 151 18.09 -13.52 -12.94
N GLU A 152 18.97 -13.19 -13.87
CA GLU A 152 20.43 -13.26 -13.66
C GLU A 152 20.87 -12.33 -12.53
N GLU A 153 20.39 -11.10 -12.48
CA GLU A 153 20.74 -10.15 -11.42
C GLU A 153 20.23 -10.60 -10.04
N ILE A 154 19.02 -11.15 -9.95
CA ILE A 154 18.52 -11.75 -8.70
C ILE A 154 19.35 -12.98 -8.29
N ALA A 155 19.80 -13.79 -9.25
CA ALA A 155 20.65 -14.94 -8.96
C ALA A 155 22.01 -14.49 -8.41
N LYS A 156 22.66 -13.50 -9.05
CA LYS A 156 23.92 -12.90 -8.56
C LYS A 156 23.77 -12.30 -7.17
N LEU A 157 22.66 -11.60 -6.91
CA LEU A 157 22.39 -11.02 -5.60
C LEU A 157 22.24 -12.09 -4.51
N ASN A 158 21.54 -13.20 -4.80
CA ASN A 158 21.45 -14.33 -3.88
C ASN A 158 22.80 -15.04 -3.71
N GLU A 159 23.58 -15.23 -4.77
CA GLU A 159 24.91 -15.83 -4.67
C GLU A 159 25.82 -15.00 -3.74
N HIS A 160 25.77 -13.67 -3.86
CA HIS A 160 26.56 -12.76 -3.03
C HIS A 160 26.21 -12.83 -1.53
N TYR A 161 24.91 -12.86 -1.20
CA TYR A 161 24.45 -12.76 0.20
C TYR A 161 24.14 -14.09 0.88
N THR A 162 23.76 -15.11 0.12
CA THR A 162 23.31 -16.41 0.64
C THR A 162 24.14 -17.58 0.12
N GLY A 163 24.79 -17.46 -1.03
CA GLY A 163 25.52 -18.57 -1.64
C GLY A 163 24.62 -19.81 -1.80
N ASN A 164 24.92 -20.86 -1.03
CA ASN A 164 24.15 -22.12 -1.01
C ASN A 164 23.04 -22.17 0.06
N ASP A 165 22.93 -21.16 0.91
CA ASP A 165 21.86 -21.05 1.89
C ASP A 165 20.52 -20.70 1.22
N GLN A 166 19.46 -20.64 2.03
CA GLN A 166 18.13 -20.26 1.56
C GLN A 166 18.15 -18.86 0.89
N PRO A 167 17.76 -18.75 -0.40
CA PRO A 167 17.70 -17.48 -1.11
C PRO A 167 16.80 -16.47 -0.40
N ARG A 168 17.21 -15.19 -0.44
CA ARG A 168 16.47 -14.08 0.18
C ARG A 168 15.75 -13.21 -0.84
N PHE A 169 16.18 -13.23 -2.10
CA PHE A 169 15.68 -12.38 -3.16
C PHE A 169 14.96 -13.18 -4.24
N PHE A 170 13.79 -12.73 -4.68
CA PHE A 170 12.97 -13.45 -5.66
C PHE A 170 12.42 -12.53 -6.75
N LEU A 171 12.42 -12.99 -8.00
CA LEU A 171 11.66 -12.37 -9.08
C LEU A 171 10.33 -13.10 -9.25
N LEU A 172 9.22 -12.38 -9.07
CA LEU A 172 7.87 -12.87 -9.33
C LEU A 172 7.29 -12.05 -10.48
N HIS A 173 7.39 -12.59 -11.69
CA HIS A 173 7.01 -11.89 -12.92
C HIS A 173 5.69 -12.40 -13.48
N ARG A 174 4.83 -11.50 -13.95
CA ARG A 174 3.54 -11.86 -14.57
C ARG A 174 3.54 -11.65 -16.07
N ARG A 175 2.93 -12.61 -16.79
CA ARG A 175 2.61 -12.43 -18.21
C ARG A 175 1.48 -11.43 -18.40
N ARG A 176 1.43 -10.84 -19.60
CA ARG A 176 0.31 -9.98 -20.00
C ARG A 176 -0.91 -10.85 -20.31
N LEU A 177 -2.11 -10.32 -20.06
CA LEU A 177 -3.36 -10.90 -20.52
C LEU A 177 -4.04 -9.91 -21.47
N TYR A 178 -4.73 -10.44 -22.49
CA TYR A 178 -5.40 -9.59 -23.47
C TYR A 178 -6.60 -8.89 -22.85
N ASN A 179 -6.70 -7.57 -23.02
CA ASN A 179 -7.82 -6.77 -22.57
C ASN A 179 -8.65 -6.30 -23.76
N GLU A 180 -9.80 -6.93 -24.00
CA GLU A 180 -10.71 -6.60 -25.10
C GLU A 180 -11.18 -5.14 -25.08
N LYS A 181 -11.36 -4.54 -23.90
CA LYS A 181 -11.83 -3.16 -23.78
C LYS A 181 -10.78 -2.13 -24.18
N GLN A 182 -9.50 -2.48 -24.05
CA GLN A 182 -8.37 -1.59 -24.35
C GLN A 182 -7.63 -1.99 -25.64
N GLY A 183 -7.94 -3.17 -26.20
CA GLY A 183 -7.33 -3.68 -27.41
C GLY A 183 -5.82 -3.96 -27.28
N CYS A 184 -5.33 -4.17 -26.06
CA CYS A 184 -3.90 -4.39 -25.78
C CYS A 184 -3.67 -5.54 -24.79
N TRP A 185 -2.44 -6.04 -24.80
CA TRP A 185 -1.93 -6.99 -23.80
C TRP A 185 -1.35 -6.20 -22.63
N MET A 186 -1.82 -6.50 -21.42
CA MET A 186 -1.42 -5.78 -20.22
C MET A 186 -1.53 -6.66 -18.97
N GLY A 187 -0.90 -6.24 -17.87
CA GLY A 187 -1.07 -6.94 -16.58
C GLY A 187 -2.53 -6.88 -16.11
N TRP A 188 -3.10 -8.05 -15.77
CA TRP A 188 -4.50 -8.14 -15.31
C TRP A 188 -4.74 -7.30 -14.05
N GLU A 189 -5.80 -6.51 -14.08
CA GLU A 189 -6.23 -5.60 -13.00
C GLU A 189 -5.12 -4.74 -12.34
N ARG A 190 -4.06 -4.37 -13.09
CA ARG A 190 -2.92 -3.52 -12.65
C ARG A 190 -2.55 -3.73 -11.16
N LYS A 191 -2.51 -2.65 -10.35
CA LYS A 191 -2.09 -2.67 -8.93
C LYS A 191 -2.90 -3.65 -8.08
N ARG A 192 -4.21 -3.80 -8.34
CA ARG A 192 -5.09 -4.68 -7.56
C ARG A 192 -4.89 -6.16 -7.92
N GLY A 193 -4.86 -6.46 -9.21
CA GLY A 193 -4.67 -7.81 -9.72
C GLY A 193 -3.32 -8.40 -9.33
N LYS A 194 -2.26 -7.58 -9.40
CA LYS A 194 -0.90 -8.00 -9.01
C LYS A 194 -0.84 -8.57 -7.59
N LEU A 195 -1.39 -7.83 -6.62
CA LEU A 195 -1.39 -8.27 -5.21
C LEU A 195 -2.39 -9.39 -4.94
N HIS A 196 -3.50 -9.43 -5.68
CA HIS A 196 -4.47 -10.51 -5.58
C HIS A 196 -3.85 -11.84 -6.02
N GLU A 197 -3.25 -11.88 -7.21
CA GLU A 197 -2.59 -13.09 -7.71
C GLU A 197 -1.35 -13.44 -6.90
N LEU A 198 -0.62 -12.46 -6.35
CA LEU A 198 0.48 -12.75 -5.42
C LEU A 198 -0.01 -13.56 -4.22
N ASN A 199 -1.16 -13.19 -3.65
CA ASN A 199 -1.74 -13.95 -2.54
C ASN A 199 -2.19 -15.37 -2.97
N LEU A 200 -2.66 -15.56 -4.20
CA LEU A 200 -2.99 -16.88 -4.73
C LEU A 200 -1.72 -17.74 -4.88
N LEU A 201 -0.68 -17.18 -5.51
CA LEU A 201 0.62 -17.83 -5.68
C LEU A 201 1.22 -18.26 -4.34
N LEU A 202 1.24 -17.38 -3.35
CA LEU A 202 1.79 -17.67 -2.02
C LEU A 202 0.97 -18.71 -1.24
N ARG A 203 -0.29 -18.92 -1.61
CA ARG A 203 -1.16 -19.98 -1.06
C ARG A 203 -1.05 -21.30 -1.83
N GLY A 204 -0.19 -21.37 -2.84
CA GLY A 204 0.07 -22.55 -3.64
C GLY A 204 -0.90 -22.75 -4.81
N ASP A 205 -1.66 -21.71 -5.18
CA ASP A 205 -2.45 -21.74 -6.40
C ASP A 205 -1.54 -21.76 -7.63
N GLN A 206 -1.85 -22.62 -8.59
CA GLN A 206 -1.10 -22.77 -9.83
C GLN A 206 -1.75 -22.01 -10.99
N ASP A 207 -3.02 -21.61 -10.86
CA ASP A 207 -3.76 -20.88 -11.88
C ASP A 207 -3.55 -19.37 -11.71
N THR A 208 -2.31 -18.93 -11.94
CA THR A 208 -1.96 -17.50 -11.92
C THR A 208 -1.25 -17.10 -13.22
N SER A 209 -1.25 -15.80 -13.51
CA SER A 209 -0.49 -15.20 -14.61
C SER A 209 1.01 -15.11 -14.32
N TYR A 210 1.48 -15.52 -13.13
CA TYR A 210 2.90 -15.54 -12.84
C TYR A 210 3.62 -16.60 -13.69
N PHE A 211 4.80 -16.24 -14.18
CA PHE A 211 5.77 -17.22 -14.63
C PHE A 211 6.12 -18.18 -13.50
N PRO A 212 6.59 -19.40 -13.81
CA PRO A 212 7.04 -20.34 -12.78
C PRO A 212 8.03 -19.68 -11.83
N ALA A 213 7.62 -19.51 -10.57
CA ALA A 213 8.46 -18.94 -9.52
C ALA A 213 9.60 -19.90 -9.18
N ASP A 214 10.69 -19.38 -8.59
CA ASP A 214 11.76 -20.21 -8.04
C ASP A 214 11.16 -21.18 -7.01
N ALA A 215 11.42 -22.49 -7.18
CA ALA A 215 10.92 -23.54 -6.30
C ALA A 215 11.42 -23.40 -4.85
N ARG A 216 12.48 -22.62 -4.63
CA ARG A 216 13.02 -22.28 -3.31
C ARG A 216 12.26 -21.14 -2.63
N LEU A 217 11.26 -20.53 -3.27
CA LEU A 217 10.39 -19.55 -2.62
C LEU A 217 9.79 -20.17 -1.34
N PRO A 218 9.95 -19.54 -0.17
CA PRO A 218 9.48 -20.09 1.09
C PRO A 218 7.97 -20.33 1.07
N LYS A 219 7.58 -21.49 1.58
CA LYS A 219 6.18 -21.80 1.85
C LYS A 219 5.71 -21.14 3.14
N ASP A 220 4.40 -21.01 3.29
CA ASP A 220 3.75 -20.50 4.50
C ASP A 220 4.13 -19.05 4.84
N ILE A 221 4.28 -18.19 3.81
CA ILE A 221 4.40 -16.74 4.01
C ILE A 221 3.16 -16.26 4.77
N LYS A 222 3.37 -15.75 5.98
CA LYS A 222 2.30 -15.29 6.87
C LYS A 222 1.89 -13.85 6.59
N TYR A 223 2.86 -13.00 6.27
CA TYR A 223 2.65 -11.58 6.03
C TYR A 223 3.26 -11.15 4.70
N VAL A 224 2.58 -10.23 4.01
CA VAL A 224 3.11 -9.56 2.83
C VAL A 224 3.19 -8.07 3.13
N MET A 225 4.39 -7.50 3.03
CA MET A 225 4.60 -6.06 3.10
C MET A 225 4.80 -5.53 1.69
N THR A 226 3.84 -4.78 1.19
CA THR A 226 3.93 -4.15 -0.13
C THR A 226 4.62 -2.80 -0.04
N LEU A 227 5.66 -2.59 -0.83
CA LEU A 227 6.41 -1.35 -0.90
C LEU A 227 6.36 -0.75 -2.30
N ASP A 228 6.05 0.53 -2.41
CA ASP A 228 6.27 1.22 -3.67
C ASP A 228 7.77 1.23 -3.98
N ALA A 229 8.13 1.17 -5.28
CA ALA A 229 9.52 1.10 -5.73
C ALA A 229 10.41 2.25 -5.21
N ASP A 230 9.81 3.41 -4.94
CA ASP A 230 10.51 4.60 -4.44
C ASP A 230 10.53 4.71 -2.89
N THR A 231 9.90 3.76 -2.19
CA THR A 231 9.80 3.80 -0.73
C THR A 231 11.04 3.22 -0.08
N ARG A 232 11.77 4.04 0.67
CA ARG A 232 12.86 3.56 1.53
C ARG A 232 12.33 3.07 2.87
N LEU A 233 12.59 1.80 3.18
CA LEU A 233 12.34 1.25 4.50
C LEU A 233 13.22 1.95 5.54
N THR A 234 12.62 2.33 6.67
CA THR A 234 13.41 2.68 7.85
C THR A 234 13.94 1.40 8.50
N PRO A 235 15.07 1.47 9.22
CA PRO A 235 15.59 0.33 9.95
C PRO A 235 14.52 -0.35 10.81
N GLU A 236 14.50 -1.68 10.79
CA GLU A 236 13.62 -2.54 11.61
C GLU A 236 12.11 -2.36 11.36
N SER A 237 11.72 -1.61 10.33
CA SER A 237 10.30 -1.32 10.06
C SER A 237 9.48 -2.57 9.76
N VAL A 238 10.04 -3.53 9.01
CA VAL A 238 9.38 -4.81 8.71
C VAL A 238 9.08 -5.55 10.01
N THR A 239 10.11 -5.74 10.84
CA THR A 239 10.02 -6.44 12.14
C THR A 239 9.02 -5.79 13.08
N HIS A 240 9.04 -4.45 13.19
CA HIS A 240 8.09 -3.72 14.04
C HIS A 240 6.64 -3.83 13.57
N LEU A 241 6.38 -3.82 12.26
CA LEU A 241 5.03 -3.96 11.71
C LEU A 241 4.51 -5.39 11.88
N VAL A 242 5.35 -6.39 11.58
CA VAL A 242 5.01 -7.80 11.75
C VAL A 242 4.83 -8.15 13.22
N GLY A 243 5.66 -7.61 14.11
CA GLY A 243 5.53 -7.75 15.56
C GLY A 243 4.18 -7.24 16.09
N LYS A 244 3.68 -6.12 15.54
CA LYS A 244 2.33 -5.62 15.85
C LYS A 244 1.26 -6.55 15.33
N LEU A 245 1.33 -6.99 14.07
CA LEU A 245 0.32 -7.87 13.48
C LEU A 245 0.27 -9.25 14.14
N SER A 246 1.42 -9.76 14.58
CA SER A 246 1.54 -11.06 15.25
C SER A 246 1.05 -11.05 16.70
N HIS A 247 0.90 -9.87 17.31
CA HIS A 247 0.45 -9.78 18.68
C HIS A 247 -1.01 -10.26 18.84
N PRO A 248 -1.34 -11.12 19.82
CA PRO A 248 -2.69 -11.70 19.98
C PRO A 248 -3.82 -10.67 20.05
N LEU A 249 -3.57 -9.50 20.62
CA LEU A 249 -4.57 -8.42 20.70
C LEU A 249 -4.87 -7.73 19.35
N ASN A 250 -3.98 -7.87 18.36
CA ASN A 250 -4.12 -7.26 17.04
C ASN A 250 -4.50 -8.27 15.96
N ARG A 251 -4.43 -9.58 16.24
CA ARG A 251 -4.75 -10.64 15.28
C ARG A 251 -6.18 -10.48 14.75
N PRO A 252 -6.38 -10.55 13.42
CA PRO A 252 -7.71 -10.44 12.84
C PRO A 252 -8.58 -11.62 13.27
N VAL A 253 -9.77 -11.31 13.77
CA VAL A 253 -10.84 -12.26 14.05
C VAL A 253 -11.91 -12.07 12.98
N PHE A 254 -12.20 -13.12 12.25
CA PHE A 254 -13.20 -13.11 11.20
C PHE A 254 -14.56 -13.53 11.75
N ASP A 255 -15.62 -12.92 11.23
CA ASP A 255 -16.99 -13.39 11.42
C ASP A 255 -17.26 -14.55 10.45
N ASP A 256 -17.64 -15.71 10.99
CA ASP A 256 -17.79 -16.94 10.21
C ASP A 256 -18.89 -16.87 9.14
N LYS A 257 -19.87 -15.96 9.29
CA LYS A 257 -21.00 -15.83 8.35
C LYS A 257 -20.68 -14.87 7.21
N THR A 258 -19.95 -13.80 7.50
CA THR A 258 -19.71 -12.71 6.56
C THR A 258 -18.28 -12.68 6.01
N GLY A 259 -17.35 -13.44 6.61
CA GLY A 259 -15.93 -13.44 6.26
C GLY A 259 -15.22 -12.11 6.56
N ARG A 260 -15.87 -11.20 7.30
CA ARG A 260 -15.34 -9.87 7.60
C ARG A 260 -14.54 -9.87 8.89
N VAL A 261 -13.51 -9.03 8.95
CA VAL A 261 -12.74 -8.80 10.18
C VAL A 261 -13.60 -8.00 11.16
N VAL A 262 -13.95 -8.61 12.30
CA VAL A 262 -14.74 -7.97 13.37
C VAL A 262 -13.87 -7.42 14.50
N ARG A 263 -12.63 -7.91 14.63
CA ARG A 263 -11.64 -7.44 15.61
C ARG A 263 -10.22 -7.62 15.06
N GLY A 264 -9.29 -6.79 15.49
CA GLY A 264 -7.89 -6.84 15.05
C GLY A 264 -7.70 -6.21 13.67
N TYR A 265 -6.58 -6.53 13.02
CA TYR A 265 -6.14 -5.88 11.80
C TYR A 265 -5.66 -6.92 10.78
N GLY A 266 -6.32 -6.97 9.62
CA GLY A 266 -5.84 -7.74 8.46
C GLY A 266 -4.87 -6.95 7.57
N ILE A 267 -4.89 -5.63 7.66
CA ILE A 267 -4.02 -4.70 6.93
C ILE A 267 -3.50 -3.67 7.93
N LEU A 268 -2.20 -3.40 7.88
CA LEU A 268 -1.56 -2.37 8.67
C LEU A 268 -0.82 -1.43 7.72
N GLN A 269 -1.17 -0.14 7.77
CA GLN A 269 -0.48 0.90 7.03
C GLN A 269 0.32 1.77 7.98
N HIS A 270 1.60 1.97 7.67
CA HIS A 270 2.42 2.92 8.40
C HIS A 270 2.00 4.35 8.04
N ALA A 271 1.67 5.17 9.04
CA ALA A 271 1.48 6.60 8.81
C ALA A 271 2.87 7.25 8.71
N LEU A 272 3.27 7.67 7.51
CA LEU A 272 4.44 8.52 7.32
C LEU A 272 4.19 9.83 8.09
N ARG A 273 4.79 9.94 9.27
CA ARG A 273 4.87 11.23 9.95
C ARG A 273 6.05 11.95 9.32
N HIS A 274 5.78 12.86 8.40
CA HIS A 274 6.75 13.91 8.08
C HIS A 274 7.11 14.56 9.43
N ARG A 275 8.35 14.37 9.87
CA ARG A 275 8.94 15.25 10.88
C ARG A 275 9.45 16.48 10.18
#